data_AF-A0A091SER2-F1
#
_entry.id   AF-A0A091SER2-F1
#
_cell.length_a   1.000
_cell.length_b   1.000
_cell.length_c   1.000
_cell.angle_alpha   90.00
_cell.angle_beta   90.00
_cell.angle_gamma   90.00
#
_symmetry.space_group_name_H-M   'P 1'
#
loop_
_entity.id
_entity.type
_entity.pdbx_description
1 polymer ?
#
loop_
_entity_poly.entity_id
_entity_poly.type
_entity_poly.pdbx_seq_one_letter_code
_entity_poly.pdbx_strand_id
1 'polypeptide(L)'
;GYDFAAVLEWFAERVDRIILLFDAHKLDISDEFSEVIKALKNHEDKMRVVLNKADQIETQQLMRVYGALMWSLGKIVNTPEVIRVYIGSFWSHPLLIPDNRKLFEAEEQDLFRDIQSLPRNAALRKLNDLIKRARLAKVHAYIISSLKKEMPSVFGKDNKKKELVNNLGEIYARIEREHQISPGDFPNLRKMQDQLQAQDFSKFQPLKSKLLETVEDMLANDIAQLMVLVRQEESQRPTQMVKGGAFEGTLHGPFGHGYGEGAGEGIDDAEWVVARDKPMYDEIFYTLSPVDGKITGANAKKEMVRSKLPNTVLGKIWKLADIDKDGMLDDEEFALANHLIKVKLEGHELPNELPSHLLPPSKRKVTE
;
A
#
# COMPACT_ATOMS: atom_id res chain seq x y z
N GLY A 1 19.44 -9.74 25.05
CA GLY A 1 18.53 -9.13 24.06
C GLY A 1 18.47 -7.64 24.29
N TYR A 2 18.04 -6.87 23.30
CA TYR A 2 17.70 -5.45 23.44
C TYR A 2 16.18 -5.29 23.52
N ASP A 3 15.71 -4.13 23.98
CA ASP A 3 14.28 -3.82 24.03
C ASP A 3 13.77 -3.52 22.60
N PHE A 4 13.21 -4.54 21.95
CA PHE A 4 12.74 -4.45 20.56
C PHE A 4 11.58 -3.46 20.41
N ALA A 5 10.64 -3.46 21.37
CA ALA A 5 9.51 -2.55 21.37
C ALA A 5 9.96 -1.07 21.47
N ALA A 6 10.91 -0.77 22.35
CA ALA A 6 11.46 0.58 22.48
C ALA A 6 12.20 1.05 21.20
N VAL A 7 12.90 0.14 20.52
CA VAL A 7 13.56 0.47 19.24
C VAL A 7 12.51 0.80 18.17
N LEU A 8 11.41 0.05 18.10
CA LEU A 8 10.34 0.32 17.13
C LEU A 8 9.57 1.61 17.44
N GLU A 9 9.33 1.92 18.71
CA GLU A 9 8.78 3.22 19.14
C GLU A 9 9.70 4.36 18.65
N TRP A 10 11.02 4.22 18.82
CA TRP A 10 12.01 5.19 18.33
C TRP A 10 11.97 5.37 16.81
N PHE A 11 11.79 4.29 16.04
CA PHE A 11 11.61 4.40 14.59
C PHE A 11 10.27 5.06 14.25
N ALA A 12 9.17 4.71 14.91
CA ALA A 12 7.84 5.24 14.65
C ALA A 12 7.76 6.77 14.73
N GLU A 13 8.53 7.36 15.66
CA GLU A 13 8.69 8.81 15.78
C GLU A 13 9.37 9.48 14.57
N ARG A 14 10.13 8.74 13.77
CA ARG A 14 11.04 9.28 12.74
C ARG A 14 10.70 8.85 11.32
N VAL A 15 10.07 7.69 11.16
CA VAL A 15 9.71 7.17 9.85
C VAL A 15 8.44 7.80 9.32
N ASP A 16 8.33 7.77 8.00
CA ASP A 16 7.22 8.32 7.25
C ASP A 16 6.04 7.34 7.15
N ARG A 17 6.36 6.04 7.15
CA ARG A 17 5.46 4.93 6.87
C ARG A 17 5.98 3.69 7.57
N ILE A 18 5.08 2.90 8.14
CA ILE A 18 5.38 1.61 8.79
C ILE A 18 4.60 0.54 8.03
N ILE A 19 5.30 -0.42 7.43
CA ILE A 19 4.68 -1.53 6.71
C ILE A 19 4.74 -2.77 7.59
N LEU A 20 3.57 -3.29 7.97
CA LEU A 20 3.42 -4.54 8.70
C LEU A 20 3.04 -5.65 7.72
N LEU A 21 3.88 -6.67 7.60
CA LEU A 21 3.69 -7.79 6.68
C LEU A 21 3.11 -9.00 7.42
N PHE A 22 2.04 -9.57 6.88
CA PHE A 22 1.46 -10.84 7.32
C PHE A 22 1.45 -11.81 6.14
N ASP A 23 1.69 -13.08 6.42
CA ASP A 23 1.62 -14.15 5.41
C ASP A 23 0.21 -14.74 5.40
N ALA A 24 -0.49 -14.69 4.27
CA ALA A 24 -1.86 -15.20 4.15
C ALA A 24 -1.94 -16.72 4.33
N HIS A 25 -0.88 -17.45 3.98
CA HIS A 25 -0.82 -18.91 4.11
C HIS A 25 -0.58 -19.33 5.57
N LYS A 26 0.15 -18.52 6.34
CA LYS A 26 0.51 -18.79 7.75
C LYS A 26 0.24 -17.57 8.62
N LEU A 27 -1.02 -17.15 8.69
CA LEU A 27 -1.40 -16.03 9.56
C LEU A 27 -1.20 -16.43 11.02
N ASP A 28 -0.22 -15.81 11.66
CA ASP A 28 0.00 -15.89 13.09
C ASP A 28 0.37 -14.51 13.63
N ILE A 29 -0.23 -14.13 14.75
CA ILE A 29 0.02 -12.87 15.44
C ILE A 29 0.48 -13.24 16.84
N SER A 30 1.80 -13.37 16.97
CA SER A 30 2.42 -13.74 18.24
C SER A 30 2.20 -12.66 19.31
N ASP A 31 2.41 -13.04 20.57
CA ASP A 31 2.37 -12.10 21.69
C ASP A 31 3.41 -10.99 21.53
N GLU A 32 4.62 -11.33 21.06
CA GLU A 32 5.69 -10.36 20.75
C GLU A 32 5.24 -9.37 19.66
N PHE A 33 4.60 -9.85 18.59
CA PHE A 33 4.08 -8.96 17.55
C PHE A 33 2.94 -8.07 18.06
N SER A 34 2.11 -8.59 18.96
CA SER A 34 1.07 -7.82 19.62
C SER A 34 1.64 -6.71 20.51
N GLU A 35 2.74 -6.97 21.22
CA GLU A 35 3.47 -5.96 22.00
C GLU A 35 4.06 -4.88 21.10
N VAL A 36 4.61 -5.27 19.95
CA VAL A 36 5.10 -4.33 18.94
C VAL A 36 4.00 -3.40 18.43
N ILE A 37 2.84 -3.94 18.03
CA ILE A 37 1.72 -3.12 17.55
C ILE A 37 1.25 -2.15 18.66
N LYS A 38 1.22 -2.60 19.92
CA LYS A 38 0.89 -1.74 21.06
C LYS A 38 1.94 -0.64 21.29
N ALA A 39 3.22 -0.90 21.02
CA ALA A 39 4.27 0.11 21.11
C ALA A 39 4.16 1.17 20.00
N LEU A 40 3.54 0.83 18.88
CA LEU A 40 3.24 1.75 17.77
C LEU A 40 1.95 2.57 17.98
N LYS A 41 1.33 2.46 19.16
CA LYS A 41 0.17 3.26 19.54
C LYS A 41 0.49 4.76 19.40
N ASN A 42 -0.47 5.54 18.88
CA ASN A 42 -0.36 6.96 18.48
C ASN A 42 0.36 7.22 17.14
N HIS A 43 0.81 6.17 16.46
CA HIS A 43 1.40 6.23 15.12
C HIS A 43 0.59 5.40 14.10
N GLU A 44 -0.68 5.13 14.40
CA GLU A 44 -1.58 4.33 13.57
C GLU A 44 -1.74 4.92 12.16
N ASP A 45 -1.71 6.26 12.05
CA ASP A 45 -1.79 6.99 10.78
C ASP A 45 -0.64 6.65 9.80
N LYS A 46 0.52 6.25 10.36
CA LYS A 46 1.70 5.84 9.62
C LYS A 46 1.66 4.36 9.22
N MET A 47 0.81 3.54 9.85
CA MET A 47 0.76 2.10 9.63
C MET A 47 0.04 1.75 8.33
N ARG A 48 0.60 0.79 7.60
CA ARG A 48 -0.03 0.06 6.50
C ARG A 48 0.19 -1.42 6.73
N VAL A 49 -0.87 -2.19 6.58
CA VAL A 49 -0.81 -3.63 6.72
C VAL A 49 -0.78 -4.23 5.32
N VAL A 50 0.06 -5.24 5.11
CA VAL A 50 0.16 -5.97 3.85
C VAL A 50 -0.07 -7.44 4.16
N LEU A 51 -1.16 -7.98 3.62
CA LEU A 51 -1.46 -9.41 3.64
C LEU A 51 -0.83 -10.04 2.39
N ASN A 52 0.40 -10.49 2.54
CA ASN A 52 1.27 -11.00 1.49
C ASN A 52 0.99 -12.48 1.20
N LYS A 53 1.44 -12.96 0.03
CA LYS A 53 1.29 -14.35 -0.43
C LYS A 53 -0.18 -14.80 -0.51
N ALA A 54 -1.06 -13.86 -0.84
CA ALA A 54 -2.49 -14.11 -0.95
C ALA A 54 -2.84 -15.08 -2.11
N ASP A 55 -1.96 -15.20 -3.10
CA ASP A 55 -2.06 -16.14 -4.22
C ASP A 55 -1.85 -17.62 -3.84
N GLN A 56 -1.41 -17.91 -2.61
CA GLN A 56 -1.15 -19.28 -2.14
C GLN A 56 -2.39 -19.97 -1.54
N ILE A 57 -3.52 -19.25 -1.46
CA ILE A 57 -4.75 -19.74 -0.85
C ILE A 57 -5.95 -19.38 -1.71
N GLU A 58 -7.00 -20.20 -1.67
CA GLU A 58 -8.24 -19.96 -2.41
C GLU A 58 -9.00 -18.74 -1.88
N THR A 59 -9.84 -18.14 -2.72
CA THR A 59 -10.62 -16.93 -2.42
C THR A 59 -11.41 -17.03 -1.11
N GLN A 60 -12.07 -18.16 -0.83
CA GLN A 60 -12.82 -18.33 0.42
C GLN A 60 -11.91 -18.35 1.65
N GLN A 61 -10.75 -19.00 1.55
CA GLN A 61 -9.77 -19.04 2.63
C GLN A 61 -9.16 -17.65 2.83
N LEU A 62 -8.86 -16.91 1.76
CA LEU A 62 -8.37 -15.54 1.81
C LEU A 62 -9.32 -14.63 2.57
N MET A 63 -10.63 -14.71 2.33
CA MET A 63 -11.62 -13.91 3.07
C MET A 63 -11.67 -14.26 4.56
N ARG A 64 -11.48 -15.55 4.93
CA ARG A 64 -11.39 -15.98 6.34
C ARG A 64 -10.14 -15.44 7.02
N VAL A 65 -8.98 -15.54 6.35
CA VAL A 65 -7.70 -15.04 6.86
C VAL A 65 -7.74 -13.52 7.03
N TYR A 66 -8.25 -12.80 6.02
CA TYR A 66 -8.46 -11.36 6.10
C TYR A 66 -9.35 -10.96 7.28
N GLY A 67 -10.50 -11.62 7.44
CA GLY A 67 -11.40 -11.39 8.58
C GLY A 67 -10.72 -11.64 9.93
N ALA A 68 -9.94 -12.72 10.06
CA ALA A 68 -9.21 -13.04 11.28
C ALA A 68 -8.12 -12.01 11.61
N LEU A 69 -7.39 -11.52 10.59
CA LEU A 69 -6.40 -10.45 10.73
C LEU A 69 -7.07 -9.16 11.22
N MET A 70 -8.14 -8.72 10.56
CA MET A 70 -8.86 -7.49 10.93
C MET A 70 -9.43 -7.55 12.34
N TRP A 71 -10.00 -8.70 12.72
CA TRP A 71 -10.51 -8.94 14.07
C TRP A 71 -9.41 -8.81 15.12
N SER A 72 -8.24 -9.39 14.85
CA SER A 72 -7.10 -9.37 15.77
C SER A 72 -6.49 -7.98 15.89
N LEU A 73 -6.29 -7.28 14.75
CA LEU A 73 -5.81 -5.89 14.74
C LEU A 73 -6.77 -4.96 15.49
N GLY A 74 -8.08 -5.11 15.30
CA GLY A 74 -9.09 -4.32 16.01
C GLY A 74 -8.97 -4.45 17.53
N LYS A 75 -8.71 -5.66 18.04
CA LYS A 75 -8.48 -5.91 19.47
C LYS A 75 -7.18 -5.29 20.00
N ILE A 76 -6.11 -5.30 19.20
CA ILE A 76 -4.78 -4.87 19.64
C ILE A 76 -4.64 -3.34 19.59
N VAL A 77 -5.05 -2.73 18.48
CA VAL A 77 -4.88 -1.28 18.23
C VAL A 77 -5.90 -0.47 19.04
N ASN A 78 -7.13 -0.99 19.19
CA ASN A 78 -8.18 -0.38 20.01
C ASN A 78 -8.45 1.10 19.66
N THR A 79 -8.56 1.38 18.36
CA THR A 79 -8.96 2.68 17.80
C THR A 79 -10.20 2.48 16.92
N PRO A 80 -11.13 3.46 16.84
CA PRO A 80 -12.27 3.38 15.92
C PRO A 80 -11.84 3.43 14.44
N GLU A 81 -10.62 3.88 14.15
CA GLU A 81 -10.10 3.98 12.78
C GLU A 81 -9.60 2.62 12.26
N VAL A 82 -10.07 2.24 11.09
CA VAL A 82 -9.69 0.96 10.48
C VAL A 82 -8.37 1.12 9.71
N ILE A 83 -7.37 0.33 10.05
CA ILE A 83 -6.09 0.32 9.34
C ILE A 83 -6.27 -0.27 7.94
N ARG A 84 -5.73 0.43 6.92
CA ARG A 84 -5.72 -0.06 5.53
C ARG A 84 -4.83 -1.30 5.41
N VAL A 85 -5.42 -2.38 4.91
CA VAL A 85 -4.72 -3.64 4.56
C VAL A 85 -4.62 -3.72 3.05
N TYR A 86 -3.44 -3.97 2.50
CA TYR A 86 -3.21 -4.27 1.09
C TYR A 86 -3.06 -5.77 0.90
N ILE A 87 -3.88 -6.36 0.02
CA ILE A 87 -3.90 -7.81 -0.21
C ILE A 87 -3.18 -8.12 -1.52
N GLY A 88 -2.18 -9.00 -1.49
CA GLY A 88 -1.50 -9.39 -2.72
C GLY A 88 -0.32 -10.34 -2.50
N SER A 89 0.47 -10.51 -3.55
CA SER A 89 1.71 -11.27 -3.53
C SER A 89 2.82 -10.42 -4.11
N PHE A 90 3.56 -9.75 -3.23
CA PHE A 90 4.52 -8.69 -3.58
C PHE A 90 5.87 -9.29 -3.98
N TRP A 91 5.89 -9.98 -5.12
CA TRP A 91 7.07 -10.63 -5.69
C TRP A 91 7.02 -10.63 -7.23
N SER A 92 8.12 -11.01 -7.88
CA SER A 92 8.21 -11.06 -9.34
C SER A 92 7.87 -12.44 -9.95
N HIS A 93 7.30 -13.36 -9.16
CA HIS A 93 6.98 -14.71 -9.63
C HIS A 93 5.52 -14.80 -10.08
N PRO A 94 5.18 -15.73 -11.00
CA PRO A 94 3.79 -15.99 -11.38
C PRO A 94 2.92 -16.35 -10.17
N LEU A 95 1.63 -16.00 -10.25
CA LEU A 95 0.65 -16.34 -9.21
C LEU A 95 0.40 -17.85 -9.20
N LEU A 96 0.37 -18.45 -8.00
CA LEU A 96 -0.04 -19.85 -7.85
C LEU A 96 -1.54 -20.04 -8.12
N ILE A 97 -2.39 -19.17 -7.55
CA ILE A 97 -3.84 -19.15 -7.76
C ILE A 97 -4.23 -17.77 -8.32
N PRO A 98 -4.56 -17.67 -9.63
CA PRO A 98 -4.78 -16.38 -10.30
C PRO A 98 -6.19 -15.80 -10.13
N ASP A 99 -7.11 -16.50 -9.46
CA ASP A 99 -8.54 -16.12 -9.33
C ASP A 99 -8.77 -14.68 -8.89
N ASN A 100 -7.90 -14.14 -8.02
CA ASN A 100 -8.00 -12.78 -7.47
C ASN A 100 -6.95 -11.82 -8.05
N ARG A 101 -6.32 -12.13 -9.20
CA ARG A 101 -5.26 -11.31 -9.81
C ARG A 101 -5.61 -9.82 -9.86
N LYS A 102 -6.80 -9.47 -10.33
CA LYS A 102 -7.28 -8.07 -10.43
C LYS A 102 -7.27 -7.34 -9.10
N LEU A 103 -7.65 -8.04 -8.02
CA LEU A 103 -7.62 -7.47 -6.67
C LEU A 103 -6.17 -7.23 -6.25
N PHE A 104 -5.30 -8.22 -6.42
CA PHE A 104 -3.89 -8.11 -6.02
C PHE A 104 -3.18 -6.94 -6.72
N GLU A 105 -3.38 -6.80 -8.03
CA GLU A 105 -2.80 -5.71 -8.82
C GLU A 105 -3.34 -4.35 -8.40
N ALA A 106 -4.65 -4.23 -8.16
CA ALA A 106 -5.25 -2.97 -7.70
C ALA A 106 -4.72 -2.55 -6.32
N GLU A 107 -4.60 -3.50 -5.40
CA GLU A 107 -4.07 -3.28 -4.05
C GLU A 107 -2.58 -2.94 -4.05
N GLU A 108 -1.80 -3.56 -4.94
CA GLU A 108 -0.40 -3.24 -5.15
C GLU A 108 -0.22 -1.82 -5.69
N GLN A 109 -1.01 -1.43 -6.70
CA GLN A 109 -1.01 -0.07 -7.22
C GLN A 109 -1.41 0.96 -6.16
N ASP A 110 -2.39 0.64 -5.32
CA ASP A 110 -2.77 1.49 -4.19
C ASP A 110 -1.62 1.67 -3.19
N LEU A 111 -0.93 0.59 -2.83
CA LEU A 111 0.24 0.66 -1.95
C LEU A 111 1.37 1.48 -2.58
N PHE A 112 1.64 1.27 -3.87
CA PHE A 112 2.68 2.01 -4.59
C PHE A 112 2.36 3.50 -4.70
N ARG A 113 1.11 3.87 -4.96
CA ARG A 113 0.68 5.27 -4.94
C ARG A 113 0.85 5.89 -3.55
N ASP A 114 0.49 5.16 -2.49
CA ASP A 114 0.67 5.62 -1.12
C ASP A 114 2.16 5.86 -0.81
N ILE A 115 3.05 4.95 -1.18
CA ILE A 115 4.51 5.09 -0.99
C ILE A 115 5.10 6.22 -1.87
N GLN A 116 4.72 6.28 -3.15
CA GLN A 116 5.19 7.32 -4.07
C GLN A 116 4.77 8.74 -3.64
N SER A 117 3.67 8.85 -2.86
CA SER A 117 3.20 10.13 -2.32
C SER A 117 4.01 10.64 -1.12
N LEU A 118 4.85 9.81 -0.50
CA LEU A 118 5.57 10.17 0.73
C LEU A 118 6.44 11.42 0.58
N PRO A 119 7.24 11.62 -0.48
CA PRO A 119 8.07 12.82 -0.62
C PRO A 119 7.23 14.10 -0.71
N ARG A 120 6.05 14.01 -1.35
CA ARG A 120 5.14 15.16 -1.51
C ARG A 120 4.62 15.62 -0.15
N ASN A 121 4.26 14.70 0.73
CA ASN A 121 3.59 14.99 2.01
C ASN A 121 4.58 15.12 3.19
N ALA A 122 5.89 15.19 2.93
CA ALA A 122 6.90 15.14 3.98
C ALA A 122 6.84 16.35 4.93
N ALA A 123 6.56 17.54 4.39
CA ALA A 123 6.46 18.76 5.20
C ALA A 123 5.25 18.73 6.13
N LEU A 124 4.06 18.35 5.62
CA LEU A 124 2.86 18.16 6.44
C LEU A 124 3.07 17.14 7.55
N ARG A 125 3.73 16.00 7.25
CA ARG A 125 3.99 14.95 8.25
C ARG A 125 4.94 15.43 9.35
N LYS A 126 6.02 16.14 9.00
CA LYS A 126 6.93 16.76 9.99
C LYS A 126 6.21 17.78 10.86
N LEU A 127 5.30 18.55 10.28
CA LEU A 127 4.49 19.52 11.02
C LEU A 127 3.55 18.82 12.01
N ASN A 128 2.90 17.73 11.60
CA ASN A 128 2.08 16.91 12.50
C ASN A 128 2.88 16.29 13.65
N ASP A 129 4.08 15.75 13.37
CA ASP A 129 4.96 15.19 14.39
C ASP A 129 5.44 16.27 15.38
N LEU A 130 5.69 17.50 14.90
CA LEU A 130 6.00 18.65 15.77
C LEU A 130 4.82 18.99 16.69
N ILE A 131 3.59 18.99 16.18
CA ILE A 131 2.37 19.24 16.97
C ILE A 131 2.22 18.17 18.06
N LYS A 132 2.33 16.88 17.70
CA LYS A 132 2.26 15.76 18.65
C LYS A 132 3.31 15.92 19.76
N ARG A 133 4.56 16.24 19.38
CA ARG A 133 5.65 16.43 20.33
C ARG A 133 5.46 17.65 21.24
N ALA A 134 4.97 18.76 20.71
CA ALA A 134 4.69 19.96 21.49
C ALA A 134 3.61 19.71 22.56
N ARG A 135 2.54 18.98 22.21
CA ARG A 135 1.52 18.56 23.18
C ARG A 135 2.10 17.68 24.27
N LEU A 136 2.86 16.64 23.91
CA LEU A 136 3.50 15.76 24.89
C LEU A 136 4.45 16.53 25.83
N ALA A 137 5.26 17.45 25.29
CA ALA A 137 6.14 18.29 26.09
C ALA A 137 5.37 19.19 27.05
N LYS A 138 4.23 19.76 26.60
CA LYS A 138 3.31 20.54 27.43
C LYS A 138 2.75 19.72 28.59
N VAL A 139 2.22 18.53 28.30
CA VAL A 139 1.68 17.61 29.31
C VAL A 139 2.75 17.21 30.33
N HIS A 140 3.94 16.85 29.85
CA HIS A 140 5.07 16.52 30.70
C HIS A 140 5.45 17.69 31.63
N ALA A 141 5.43 18.94 31.15
CA ALA A 141 5.68 20.11 31.98
C ALA A 141 4.65 20.25 33.12
N TYR A 142 3.36 20.03 32.85
CA TYR A 142 2.33 20.02 33.89
C TYR A 142 2.55 18.91 34.92
N ILE A 143 2.87 17.69 34.46
CA ILE A 143 3.15 16.55 35.35
C ILE A 143 4.30 16.91 36.31
N ILE A 144 5.46 17.30 35.78
CA ILE A 144 6.63 17.60 36.59
C ILE A 144 6.38 18.77 37.55
N SER A 145 5.68 19.81 37.10
CA SER A 145 5.35 20.93 37.99
C SER A 145 4.32 20.56 39.07
N SER A 146 3.36 19.69 38.76
CA SER A 146 2.38 19.21 39.75
C SER A 146 3.08 18.41 40.85
N LEU A 147 3.98 17.50 40.46
CA LEU A 147 4.82 16.75 41.39
C LEU A 147 5.68 17.69 42.24
N LYS A 148 6.32 18.70 41.63
CA LYS A 148 7.12 19.68 42.37
C LYS A 148 6.30 20.48 43.38
N LYS A 149 5.07 20.87 43.03
CA LYS A 149 4.17 21.65 43.89
C LYS A 149 3.72 20.87 45.13
N GLU A 150 3.59 19.54 45.03
CA GLU A 150 3.18 18.68 46.15
C GLU A 150 4.34 18.19 47.04
N MET A 151 5.59 18.45 46.66
CA MET A 151 6.75 18.03 47.44
C MET A 151 6.97 18.91 48.68
N PRO A 152 7.22 18.31 49.87
CA PRO A 152 7.53 19.07 51.07
C PRO A 152 8.94 19.67 51.01
N SER A 153 9.11 20.86 51.56
CA SER A 153 10.39 21.59 51.50
C SER A 153 11.51 20.95 52.32
N VAL A 154 11.18 20.30 53.46
CA VAL A 154 12.19 19.92 54.47
C VAL A 154 12.18 18.43 54.81
N PHE A 155 11.08 17.89 55.36
CA PHE A 155 10.99 16.49 55.84
C PHE A 155 9.95 15.66 55.07
N GLY A 156 10.08 14.34 55.11
CA GLY A 156 9.09 13.40 54.53
C GLY A 156 9.13 13.24 53.01
N LYS A 157 10.20 13.72 52.35
CA LYS A 157 10.34 13.73 50.88
C LYS A 157 10.23 12.34 50.24
N ASP A 158 10.89 11.34 50.82
CA ASP A 158 10.91 9.98 50.25
C ASP A 158 9.54 9.30 50.31
N ASN A 159 8.84 9.44 51.44
CA ASN A 159 7.48 8.90 51.59
C ASN A 159 6.51 9.62 50.65
N LYS A 160 6.58 10.96 50.58
CA LYS A 160 5.72 11.72 49.66
C LYS A 160 6.01 11.40 48.20
N LYS A 161 7.28 11.21 47.82
CA LYS A 161 7.64 10.75 46.47
C LYS A 161 6.99 9.41 46.13
N LYS A 162 7.08 8.42 47.02
CA LYS A 162 6.44 7.10 46.82
C LYS A 162 4.93 7.23 46.66
N GLU A 163 4.29 8.03 47.51
CA GLU A 163 2.85 8.33 47.43
C GLU A 163 2.47 8.95 46.08
N LEU A 164 3.19 9.99 45.64
CA LEU A 164 2.94 10.69 44.37
C LEU A 164 3.12 9.78 43.15
N VAL A 165 4.14 8.91 43.15
CA VAL A 165 4.37 7.95 42.06
C VAL A 165 3.24 6.92 42.02
N ASN A 166 2.82 6.39 43.17
CA ASN A 166 1.73 5.40 43.23
C ASN A 166 0.39 6.01 42.79
N ASN A 167 0.14 7.28 43.14
CA ASN A 167 -1.09 8.01 42.80
C ASN A 167 -1.01 8.81 41.50
N LEU A 168 -0.01 8.53 40.64
CA LEU A 168 0.21 9.30 39.40
C LEU A 168 -1.01 9.30 38.46
N GLY A 169 -1.83 8.25 38.48
CA GLY A 169 -3.06 8.18 37.69
C GLY A 169 -4.10 9.24 38.10
N GLU A 170 -4.23 9.52 39.40
CA GLU A 170 -5.12 10.58 39.90
C GLU A 170 -4.58 11.97 39.54
N ILE A 171 -3.25 12.14 39.57
CA ILE A 171 -2.58 13.36 39.13
C ILE A 171 -2.87 13.61 37.64
N TYR A 172 -2.80 12.58 36.79
CA TYR A 172 -3.16 12.69 35.38
C TYR A 172 -4.62 13.13 35.21
N ALA A 173 -5.57 12.44 35.86
CA ALA A 173 -6.99 12.76 35.78
C ALA A 173 -7.33 14.17 36.31
N ARG A 174 -6.52 14.71 37.24
CA ARG A 174 -6.63 16.11 37.69
C ARG A 174 -6.11 17.07 36.62
N ILE A 175 -4.91 16.85 36.08
CA ILE A 175 -4.32 17.67 35.01
C ILE A 175 -5.23 17.68 33.78
N GLU A 176 -5.79 16.53 33.40
CA GLU A 176 -6.73 16.36 32.29
C GLU A 176 -7.91 17.32 32.42
N ARG A 177 -8.56 17.36 33.59
CA ARG A 177 -9.72 18.21 33.86
C ARG A 177 -9.35 19.69 33.99
N GLU A 178 -8.28 20.00 34.72
CA GLU A 178 -7.86 21.39 34.98
C GLU A 178 -7.42 22.11 33.69
N HIS A 179 -6.76 21.40 32.78
CA HIS A 179 -6.16 21.96 31.58
C HIS A 179 -6.86 21.54 30.27
N GLN A 180 -7.95 20.78 30.36
CA GLN A 180 -8.76 20.32 29.21
C GLN A 180 -7.90 19.58 28.17
N ILE A 181 -7.07 18.66 28.64
CA ILE A 181 -6.13 17.89 27.81
C ILE A 181 -6.76 16.55 27.46
N SER A 182 -6.54 16.06 26.24
CA SER A 182 -7.00 14.72 25.85
C SER A 182 -6.21 13.63 26.58
N PRO A 183 -6.86 12.53 27.04
CA PRO A 183 -6.16 11.37 27.61
C PRO A 183 -5.05 10.80 26.72
N GLY A 184 -5.19 10.92 25.40
CA GLY A 184 -4.21 10.43 24.43
C GLY A 184 -2.89 11.21 24.40
N ASP A 185 -2.87 12.45 24.93
CA ASP A 185 -1.65 13.27 24.98
C ASP A 185 -0.75 12.90 26.18
N PHE A 186 -1.24 12.06 27.11
CA PHE A 186 -0.48 11.65 28.29
C PHE A 186 0.50 10.50 27.98
N PRO A 187 1.72 10.54 28.55
CA PRO A 187 2.66 9.43 28.42
C PRO A 187 2.13 8.20 29.15
N ASN A 188 2.62 7.01 28.77
CA ASN A 188 2.25 5.77 29.44
C ASN A 188 2.48 5.86 30.95
N LEU A 189 1.42 5.62 31.73
CA LEU A 189 1.42 5.77 33.18
C LEU A 189 2.52 4.93 33.84
N ARG A 190 2.61 3.65 33.49
CA ARG A 190 3.53 2.69 34.12
C ARG A 190 4.99 3.03 33.79
N LYS A 191 5.28 3.33 32.53
CA LYS A 191 6.60 3.80 32.06
C LYS A 191 7.02 5.07 32.80
N MET A 192 6.10 6.02 33.00
CA MET A 192 6.38 7.25 33.75
C MET A 192 6.63 6.97 35.23
N GLN A 193 5.85 6.09 35.87
CA GLN A 193 6.07 5.68 37.26
C GLN A 193 7.46 5.09 37.45
N ASP A 194 7.87 4.16 36.59
CA ASP A 194 9.19 3.52 36.65
C ASP A 194 10.32 4.54 36.46
N GLN A 195 10.19 5.44 35.48
CA GLN A 195 11.19 6.49 35.24
C GLN A 195 11.30 7.47 36.42
N LEU A 196 10.18 7.83 37.04
CA LEU A 196 10.15 8.77 38.18
C LEU A 196 10.79 8.19 39.44
N GLN A 197 10.82 6.87 39.62
CA GLN A 197 11.48 6.25 40.77
C GLN A 197 12.97 6.62 40.86
N ALA A 198 13.65 6.77 39.72
CA ALA A 198 15.07 7.14 39.66
C ALA A 198 15.33 8.65 39.82
N GLN A 199 14.30 9.50 39.82
CA GLN A 199 14.46 10.97 39.80
C GLN A 199 14.41 11.59 41.20
N ASP A 200 15.13 12.69 41.40
CA ASP A 200 15.05 13.51 42.61
C ASP A 200 14.06 14.66 42.42
N PHE A 201 12.88 14.53 43.03
CA PHE A 201 11.78 15.49 42.86
C PHE A 201 12.09 16.87 43.47
N SER A 202 13.07 16.95 44.38
CA SER A 202 13.47 18.25 44.93
C SER A 202 14.13 19.15 43.87
N LYS A 203 14.74 18.56 42.84
CA LYS A 203 15.40 19.25 41.72
C LYS A 203 14.45 19.67 40.61
N PHE A 204 13.21 19.21 40.63
CA PHE A 204 12.22 19.60 39.65
C PHE A 204 11.97 21.12 39.69
N GLN A 205 11.73 21.67 38.50
CA GLN A 205 11.49 23.09 38.31
C GLN A 205 9.99 23.38 38.45
N PRO A 206 9.60 24.53 39.03
CA PRO A 206 8.22 24.98 39.00
C PRO A 206 7.80 25.33 37.57
N LEU A 207 6.48 25.37 37.33
CA LEU A 207 5.93 25.77 36.04
C LEU A 207 6.41 27.17 35.65
N LYS A 208 6.86 27.31 34.41
CA LYS A 208 7.23 28.59 33.83
C LYS A 208 6.15 29.00 32.82
N SER A 209 5.18 29.80 33.27
CA SER A 209 4.01 30.18 32.44
C SER A 209 4.40 30.76 31.09
N LYS A 210 5.42 31.63 31.03
CA LYS A 210 5.92 32.21 29.77
C LYS A 210 6.34 31.17 28.73
N LEU A 211 6.96 30.06 29.15
CA LEU A 211 7.37 29.01 28.22
C LEU A 211 6.17 28.20 27.71
N LEU A 212 5.16 27.98 28.56
CA LEU A 212 3.91 27.34 28.14
C LEU A 212 3.15 28.22 27.16
N GLU A 213 3.01 29.51 27.47
CA GLU A 213 2.37 30.50 26.60
C GLU A 213 3.00 30.51 25.21
N THR A 214 4.34 30.41 25.09
CA THR A 214 5.02 30.30 23.80
C THR A 214 4.62 29.05 23.02
N VAL A 215 4.50 27.89 23.68
CA VAL A 215 4.11 26.64 23.02
C VAL A 215 2.63 26.67 22.61
N GLU A 216 1.77 27.26 23.45
CA GLU A 216 0.34 27.40 23.17
C GLU A 216 0.08 28.37 22.03
N ASP A 217 0.79 29.50 22.00
CA ASP A 217 0.73 30.47 20.89
C ASP A 217 1.20 29.84 19.58
N MET A 218 2.32 29.10 19.59
CA MET A 218 2.80 28.36 18.43
C MET A 218 1.73 27.37 17.93
N LEU A 219 1.13 26.57 18.82
CA LEU A 219 0.10 25.60 18.45
C LEU A 219 -1.18 26.24 17.90
N ALA A 220 -1.56 27.41 18.42
CA ALA A 220 -2.80 28.11 18.05
C ALA A 220 -2.64 28.93 16.76
N ASN A 221 -1.52 29.64 16.62
CA ASN A 221 -1.35 30.69 15.61
C ASN A 221 -0.31 30.31 14.55
N ASP A 222 0.91 29.92 14.94
CA ASP A 222 2.01 29.66 14.00
C ASP A 222 1.75 28.42 13.15
N ILE A 223 1.26 27.34 13.76
CA ILE A 223 0.95 26.09 13.07
C ILE A 223 -0.12 26.31 12.00
N ALA A 224 -1.15 27.11 12.27
CA ALA A 224 -2.21 27.38 11.31
C ALA A 224 -1.68 28.09 10.06
N GLN A 225 -0.78 29.07 10.25
CA GLN A 225 -0.13 29.77 9.13
C GLN A 225 0.80 28.83 8.34
N LEU A 226 1.61 28.03 9.03
CA LEU A 226 2.50 27.05 8.40
C LEU A 226 1.72 26.02 7.58
N MET A 227 0.57 25.54 8.06
CA MET A 227 -0.27 24.60 7.32
C MET A 227 -0.72 25.16 5.96
N VAL A 228 -1.04 26.47 5.89
CA VAL A 228 -1.40 27.13 4.63
C VAL A 228 -0.20 27.20 3.69
N LEU A 229 0.95 27.64 4.19
CA LEU A 229 2.18 27.76 3.40
C LEU A 229 2.65 26.41 2.86
N VAL A 230 2.64 25.36 3.69
CA VAL A 230 3.03 24.01 3.27
C VAL A 230 2.12 23.49 2.17
N ARG A 231 0.79 23.69 2.27
CA ARG A 231 -0.15 23.29 1.21
C ARG A 231 0.09 24.05 -0.10
N GLN A 232 0.42 25.34 -0.02
CA GLN A 232 0.77 26.13 -1.20
C GLN A 232 2.06 25.61 -1.84
N GLU A 233 3.08 25.32 -1.04
CA GLU A 233 4.35 24.77 -1.52
C GLU A 233 4.17 23.39 -2.17
N GLU A 234 3.39 22.50 -1.56
CA GLU A 234 3.10 21.15 -2.07
C GLU A 234 2.24 21.15 -3.35
N SER A 235 1.55 22.26 -3.65
CA SER A 235 0.80 22.42 -4.90
C SER A 235 1.64 23.02 -6.04
N GLN A 236 2.71 23.77 -5.71
CA GLN A 236 3.61 24.39 -6.69
C GLN A 236 4.83 23.52 -7.04
N ARG A 237 5.22 22.59 -6.17
CA ARG A 237 6.33 21.67 -6.45
C ARG A 237 5.95 20.69 -7.58
N PRO A 238 6.83 20.47 -8.59
CA PRO A 238 6.62 19.42 -9.57
C PRO A 238 6.50 18.07 -8.86
N THR A 239 5.69 17.15 -9.40
CA THR A 239 5.37 15.86 -8.77
C THR A 239 6.65 15.07 -8.51
N GLN A 240 7.21 15.22 -7.31
CA GLN A 240 8.41 14.52 -6.87
C GLN A 240 7.97 13.14 -6.40
N MET A 241 7.68 12.27 -7.36
CA MET A 241 7.36 10.88 -7.10
C MET A 241 8.67 10.10 -6.93
N VAL A 242 8.62 9.02 -6.17
CA VAL A 242 9.69 8.01 -6.18
C VAL A 242 9.81 7.50 -7.64
N LYS A 243 11.01 7.64 -8.22
CA LYS A 243 11.33 7.22 -9.60
C LYS A 243 12.25 5.99 -9.56
N GLY A 244 12.08 5.08 -10.53
CA GLY A 244 12.91 3.89 -10.69
C GLY A 244 12.38 2.64 -9.97
N GLY A 245 12.82 1.46 -10.42
CA GLY A 245 12.48 0.17 -9.82
C GLY A 245 11.06 -0.29 -10.12
N ALA A 246 10.38 -0.91 -9.16
CA ALA A 246 8.98 -1.36 -9.29
C ALA A 246 7.97 -0.21 -9.54
N PHE A 247 8.43 1.04 -9.43
CA PHE A 247 7.64 2.25 -9.62
C PHE A 247 7.73 2.82 -11.06
N GLU A 248 8.67 2.34 -11.88
CA GLU A 248 8.77 2.71 -13.30
C GLU A 248 7.77 1.88 -14.12
N GLY A 249 6.83 2.56 -14.78
CA GLY A 249 5.84 1.90 -15.62
C GLY A 249 4.48 1.65 -14.96
N THR A 250 4.00 2.43 -14.00
CA THR A 250 2.61 2.27 -13.53
C THR A 250 1.53 2.52 -14.62
N LEU A 251 1.93 2.88 -15.84
CA LEU A 251 1.09 2.80 -17.05
C LEU A 251 1.49 1.66 -18.04
N HIS A 252 2.72 1.14 -18.02
CA HIS A 252 3.26 0.15 -18.99
C HIS A 252 4.42 -0.73 -18.48
N GLY A 253 4.49 -0.97 -17.17
CA GLY A 253 5.40 -1.93 -16.56
C GLY A 253 4.87 -3.34 -16.78
N PRO A 254 5.63 -4.37 -16.38
CA PRO A 254 5.23 -5.76 -16.53
C PRO A 254 3.95 -6.15 -15.76
N PHE A 255 3.25 -5.21 -15.12
CA PHE A 255 2.06 -5.40 -14.29
C PHE A 255 1.04 -4.26 -14.48
N GLY A 256 0.98 -3.67 -15.68
CA GLY A 256 0.07 -2.56 -16.01
C GLY A 256 -1.40 -2.97 -16.02
N HIS A 257 -2.30 -1.99 -15.92
CA HIS A 257 -3.75 -2.18 -16.10
C HIS A 257 -4.03 -2.95 -17.41
N GLY A 258 -4.58 -4.16 -17.32
CA GLY A 258 -4.81 -5.06 -18.47
C GLY A 258 -3.75 -6.14 -18.67
N TYR A 259 -2.83 -6.35 -17.72
CA TYR A 259 -1.95 -7.52 -17.70
C TYR A 259 -2.78 -8.81 -17.58
N GLY A 260 -2.56 -9.78 -18.48
CA GLY A 260 -3.41 -10.98 -18.54
C GLY A 260 -4.78 -10.77 -19.20
N GLU A 261 -5.10 -9.60 -19.74
CA GLU A 261 -6.37 -9.31 -20.44
C GLU A 261 -6.16 -8.77 -21.85
N GLY A 262 -7.17 -8.94 -22.70
CA GLY A 262 -7.09 -8.53 -24.10
C GLY A 262 -5.87 -9.14 -24.79
N ALA A 263 -5.00 -8.32 -25.37
CA ALA A 263 -3.77 -8.82 -26.00
C ALA A 263 -2.69 -9.29 -25.00
N GLY A 264 -2.89 -9.06 -23.69
CA GLY A 264 -2.08 -9.62 -22.62
C GLY A 264 -2.58 -10.99 -22.12
N GLU A 265 -3.69 -11.53 -22.65
CA GLU A 265 -4.22 -12.83 -22.26
C GLU A 265 -3.17 -13.94 -22.49
N GLY A 266 -2.97 -14.78 -21.48
CA GLY A 266 -1.98 -15.87 -21.51
C GLY A 266 -0.51 -15.44 -21.53
N ILE A 267 -0.18 -14.22 -21.09
CA ILE A 267 1.22 -13.75 -21.01
C ILE A 267 2.10 -14.58 -20.06
N ASP A 268 1.50 -15.19 -19.04
CA ASP A 268 2.17 -16.09 -18.07
C ASP A 268 1.99 -17.58 -18.44
N ASP A 269 1.20 -17.89 -19.47
CA ASP A 269 0.92 -19.26 -19.86
C ASP A 269 2.10 -19.82 -20.66
N ALA A 270 2.53 -21.04 -20.32
CA ALA A 270 3.55 -21.75 -21.10
C ALA A 270 3.04 -22.15 -22.51
N GLU A 271 1.72 -22.33 -22.64
CA GLU A 271 1.05 -22.66 -23.90
C GLU A 271 0.54 -21.41 -24.61
N TRP A 272 0.47 -21.46 -25.94
CA TRP A 272 -0.07 -20.36 -26.75
C TRP A 272 -1.56 -20.17 -26.46
N VAL A 273 -1.94 -19.01 -25.93
CA VAL A 273 -3.33 -18.72 -25.47
C VAL A 273 -4.39 -19.01 -26.53
N VAL A 274 -4.06 -18.75 -27.80
CA VAL A 274 -4.96 -18.94 -28.96
C VAL A 274 -5.23 -20.43 -29.20
N ALA A 275 -4.38 -21.34 -28.74
CA ALA A 275 -4.54 -22.79 -28.90
C ALA A 275 -5.86 -23.30 -28.29
N ARG A 276 -6.39 -22.62 -27.27
CA ARG A 276 -7.68 -22.96 -26.62
C ARG A 276 -8.85 -22.85 -27.59
N ASP A 277 -8.87 -21.79 -28.40
CA ASP A 277 -9.95 -21.48 -29.35
C ASP A 277 -9.60 -21.89 -30.79
N LYS A 278 -8.36 -22.34 -31.05
CA LYS A 278 -7.87 -22.73 -32.38
C LYS A 278 -8.79 -23.74 -33.11
N PRO A 279 -9.33 -24.79 -32.48
CA PRO A 279 -10.23 -25.73 -33.18
C PRO A 279 -11.44 -25.04 -33.81
N MET A 280 -12.02 -24.04 -33.14
CA MET A 280 -13.14 -23.26 -33.66
C MET A 280 -12.71 -22.36 -34.83
N TYR A 281 -11.52 -21.78 -34.76
CA TYR A 281 -10.98 -20.95 -35.84
C TYR A 281 -10.60 -21.78 -37.07
N ASP A 282 -10.08 -22.99 -36.87
CA ASP A 282 -9.74 -23.93 -37.94
C ASP A 282 -10.99 -24.33 -38.75
N GLU A 283 -12.15 -24.56 -38.11
CA GLU A 283 -13.41 -24.83 -38.83
C GLU A 283 -13.80 -23.70 -39.79
N ILE A 284 -13.63 -22.44 -39.36
CA ILE A 284 -13.89 -21.26 -40.19
C ILE A 284 -12.84 -21.18 -41.30
N PHE A 285 -11.56 -21.39 -40.97
CA PHE A 285 -10.44 -21.35 -41.91
C PHE A 285 -10.66 -22.29 -43.09
N TYR A 286 -10.99 -23.56 -42.84
CA TYR A 286 -11.21 -24.55 -43.89
C TYR A 286 -12.46 -24.25 -44.73
N THR A 287 -13.49 -23.62 -44.16
CA THR A 287 -14.67 -23.17 -44.91
C THR A 287 -14.32 -22.10 -45.95
N LEU A 288 -13.24 -21.34 -45.74
CA LEU A 288 -12.75 -20.33 -46.69
C LEU A 288 -11.93 -20.91 -47.86
N SER A 289 -11.80 -22.24 -47.94
CA SER A 289 -11.10 -22.96 -49.02
C SER A 289 -9.65 -22.50 -49.19
N PRO A 290 -8.76 -22.75 -48.21
CA PRO A 290 -7.34 -22.43 -48.31
C PRO A 290 -6.69 -23.17 -49.49
N VAL A 291 -5.71 -22.52 -50.12
CA VAL A 291 -4.86 -23.10 -51.16
C VAL A 291 -3.46 -23.24 -50.58
N ASP A 292 -2.89 -24.44 -50.65
CA ASP A 292 -1.57 -24.76 -50.06
C ASP A 292 -1.45 -24.39 -48.57
N GLY A 293 -2.54 -24.56 -47.81
CA GLY A 293 -2.58 -24.26 -46.38
C GLY A 293 -2.68 -22.77 -46.05
N LYS A 294 -2.94 -21.90 -47.04
CA LYS A 294 -3.09 -20.44 -46.84
C LYS A 294 -4.36 -19.90 -47.46
N ILE A 295 -4.96 -18.89 -46.83
CA ILE A 295 -6.05 -18.10 -47.41
C ILE A 295 -5.53 -16.79 -47.97
N THR A 296 -6.09 -16.35 -49.10
CA THR A 296 -5.74 -15.05 -49.69
C THR A 296 -6.22 -13.90 -48.81
N GLY A 297 -5.53 -12.76 -48.84
CA GLY A 297 -5.98 -11.56 -48.12
C GLY A 297 -7.38 -11.08 -48.52
N ALA A 298 -7.85 -11.39 -49.74
CA ALA A 298 -9.22 -11.11 -50.15
C ALA A 298 -10.25 -11.96 -49.38
N ASN A 299 -9.99 -13.27 -49.23
CA ASN A 299 -10.86 -14.18 -48.49
C ASN A 299 -10.84 -13.89 -46.99
N ALA A 300 -9.65 -13.67 -46.43
CA ALA A 300 -9.49 -13.30 -45.03
C ALA A 300 -10.20 -11.98 -44.70
N LYS A 301 -10.01 -10.94 -45.52
CA LYS A 301 -10.70 -9.66 -45.35
C LYS A 301 -12.22 -9.80 -45.39
N LYS A 302 -12.75 -10.64 -46.29
CA LYS A 302 -14.18 -10.90 -46.39
C LYS A 302 -14.75 -11.50 -45.11
N GLU A 303 -14.00 -12.39 -44.44
CA GLU A 303 -14.38 -12.94 -43.15
C GLU A 303 -14.24 -11.91 -42.03
N MET A 304 -13.08 -11.24 -41.94
CA MET A 304 -12.80 -10.24 -40.91
C MET A 304 -13.85 -9.11 -40.87
N VAL A 305 -14.36 -8.65 -42.02
CA VAL A 305 -15.40 -7.61 -42.10
C VAL A 305 -16.72 -8.02 -41.44
N ARG A 306 -17.02 -9.33 -41.31
CA ARG A 306 -18.24 -9.83 -40.64
C ARG A 306 -18.27 -9.49 -39.15
N SER A 307 -17.11 -9.27 -38.52
CA SER A 307 -16.98 -8.79 -37.13
C SER A 307 -17.57 -7.39 -36.89
N LYS A 308 -17.87 -6.63 -37.95
CA LYS A 308 -18.36 -5.24 -37.90
C LYS A 308 -17.41 -4.24 -37.23
N LEU A 309 -16.13 -4.58 -37.10
CA LEU A 309 -15.11 -3.63 -36.64
C LEU A 309 -14.77 -2.59 -37.73
N PRO A 310 -14.35 -1.38 -37.36
CA PRO A 310 -13.91 -0.37 -38.33
C PRO A 310 -12.74 -0.87 -39.20
N ASN A 311 -12.71 -0.48 -40.48
CA ASN A 311 -11.65 -0.88 -41.41
C ASN A 311 -10.24 -0.49 -40.93
N THR A 312 -10.11 0.61 -40.18
CA THR A 312 -8.85 1.03 -39.56
C THR A 312 -8.35 0.04 -38.52
N VAL A 313 -9.26 -0.54 -37.74
CA VAL A 313 -8.98 -1.57 -36.73
C VAL A 313 -8.65 -2.90 -37.42
N LEU A 314 -9.44 -3.31 -38.42
CA LEU A 314 -9.17 -4.54 -39.18
C LEU A 314 -7.81 -4.49 -39.89
N GLY A 315 -7.42 -3.32 -40.42
CA GLY A 315 -6.08 -3.12 -40.99
C GLY A 315 -4.96 -3.25 -39.96
N LYS A 316 -5.18 -2.81 -38.71
CA LYS A 316 -4.22 -3.02 -37.61
C LYS A 316 -4.12 -4.50 -37.25
N ILE A 317 -5.24 -5.22 -37.16
CA ILE A 317 -5.27 -6.66 -36.88
C ILE A 317 -4.54 -7.44 -37.98
N TRP A 318 -4.80 -7.12 -39.26
CA TRP A 318 -4.09 -7.73 -40.39
C TRP A 318 -2.57 -7.60 -40.24
N LYS A 319 -2.09 -6.38 -39.98
CA LYS A 319 -0.65 -6.10 -39.83
C LYS A 319 -0.02 -6.86 -38.65
N LEU A 320 -0.78 -7.17 -37.61
CA LEU A 320 -0.33 -7.93 -36.45
C LEU A 320 -0.36 -9.45 -36.71
N ALA A 321 -1.32 -9.93 -37.51
CA ALA A 321 -1.52 -11.35 -37.77
C ALA A 321 -0.69 -11.90 -38.94
N ASP A 322 -0.44 -11.10 -39.98
CA ASP A 322 0.41 -11.44 -41.13
C ASP A 322 1.90 -11.30 -40.74
N ILE A 323 2.43 -12.35 -40.11
CA ILE A 323 3.75 -12.35 -39.44
C ILE A 323 4.86 -12.48 -40.47
N ASP A 324 4.68 -13.35 -41.47
CA ASP A 324 5.65 -13.55 -42.54
C ASP A 324 5.53 -12.50 -43.68
N LYS A 325 4.48 -11.67 -43.65
CA LYS A 325 4.23 -10.54 -44.57
C LYS A 325 4.10 -10.97 -46.01
N ASP A 326 3.57 -12.17 -46.25
CA ASP A 326 3.38 -12.71 -47.59
C ASP A 326 2.04 -12.29 -48.23
N GLY A 327 1.17 -11.60 -47.47
CA GLY A 327 -0.13 -11.13 -47.93
C GLY A 327 -1.23 -12.20 -47.92
N MET A 328 -0.94 -13.36 -47.34
CA MET A 328 -1.86 -14.47 -47.08
C MET A 328 -1.87 -14.76 -45.57
N LEU A 329 -2.78 -15.63 -45.11
CA LEU A 329 -2.77 -16.10 -43.73
C LEU A 329 -2.78 -17.64 -43.73
N ASP A 330 -1.86 -18.26 -43.00
CA ASP A 330 -1.98 -19.67 -42.63
C ASP A 330 -3.00 -19.88 -41.49
N ASP A 331 -3.15 -21.13 -41.03
CA ASP A 331 -4.13 -21.48 -40.01
C ASP A 331 -3.81 -20.85 -38.64
N GLU A 332 -2.53 -20.74 -38.28
CA GLU A 332 -2.12 -20.09 -37.03
C GLU A 332 -2.26 -18.56 -37.09
N GLU A 333 -1.92 -17.93 -38.22
CA GLU A 333 -2.12 -16.50 -38.43
C GLU A 333 -3.60 -16.14 -38.48
N PHE A 334 -4.43 -17.00 -39.07
CA PHE A 334 -5.87 -16.82 -39.08
C PHE A 334 -6.46 -16.97 -37.68
N ALA A 335 -6.01 -17.95 -36.89
CA ALA A 335 -6.40 -18.11 -35.50
C ALA A 335 -6.01 -16.88 -34.66
N LEU A 336 -4.79 -16.36 -34.86
CA LEU A 336 -4.33 -15.12 -34.23
C LEU A 336 -5.20 -13.91 -34.62
N ALA A 337 -5.55 -13.77 -35.90
CA ALA A 337 -6.41 -12.70 -36.38
C ALA A 337 -7.79 -12.74 -35.70
N ASN A 338 -8.40 -13.92 -35.58
CA ASN A 338 -9.69 -14.09 -34.93
C ASN A 338 -9.63 -13.83 -33.42
N HIS A 339 -8.54 -14.25 -32.76
CA HIS A 339 -8.31 -13.92 -31.35
C HIS A 339 -8.20 -12.41 -31.12
N LEU A 340 -7.45 -11.67 -31.97
CA LEU A 340 -7.35 -10.22 -31.88
C LEU A 340 -8.70 -9.50 -32.17
N ILE A 341 -9.54 -10.08 -33.05
CA ILE A 341 -10.91 -9.59 -33.26
C ILE A 341 -11.75 -9.78 -31.99
N LYS A 342 -11.69 -10.97 -31.36
CA LYS A 342 -12.36 -11.26 -30.09
C LYS A 342 -11.95 -10.27 -29.00
N VAL A 343 -10.64 -10.08 -28.81
CA VAL A 343 -10.04 -9.10 -27.89
C VAL A 343 -10.62 -7.69 -28.10
N LYS A 344 -10.75 -7.25 -29.35
CA LYS A 344 -11.30 -5.91 -29.65
C LYS A 344 -12.82 -5.83 -29.45
N LEU A 345 -13.56 -6.91 -29.73
CA LEU A 345 -15.00 -6.99 -29.49
C LEU A 345 -15.34 -7.00 -27.99
N GLU A 346 -14.46 -7.53 -27.16
CA GLU A 346 -14.55 -7.49 -25.69
C GLU A 346 -14.23 -6.12 -25.09
N GLY A 347 -13.83 -5.15 -25.94
CA GLY A 347 -13.61 -3.76 -25.55
C GLY A 347 -12.14 -3.42 -25.22
N HIS A 348 -11.21 -4.34 -25.42
CA HIS A 348 -9.80 -4.10 -25.17
C HIS A 348 -9.11 -3.40 -26.36
N GLU A 349 -8.03 -2.66 -26.08
CA GLU A 349 -7.21 -2.04 -27.11
C GLU A 349 -6.20 -3.03 -27.73
N LEU A 350 -5.95 -2.86 -29.03
CA LEU A 350 -4.98 -3.68 -29.75
C LEU A 350 -3.56 -3.19 -29.49
N PRO A 351 -2.57 -4.10 -29.33
CA PRO A 351 -1.19 -3.72 -29.06
C PRO A 351 -0.58 -3.05 -30.30
N ASN A 352 0.46 -2.24 -30.12
CA ASN A 352 1.14 -1.60 -31.25
C ASN A 352 2.10 -2.54 -31.98
N GLU A 353 2.64 -3.52 -31.26
CA GLU A 353 3.49 -4.60 -31.76
C GLU A 353 2.99 -5.91 -31.17
N LEU A 354 3.14 -7.02 -31.90
CA LEU A 354 2.65 -8.32 -31.45
C LEU A 354 3.52 -8.82 -30.28
N PRO A 355 2.95 -9.05 -29.08
CA PRO A 355 3.67 -9.63 -27.96
C PRO A 355 4.20 -11.04 -28.25
N SER A 356 5.32 -11.40 -27.62
CA SER A 356 5.97 -12.70 -27.87
C SER A 356 5.12 -13.92 -27.48
N HIS A 357 4.28 -13.80 -26.46
CA HIS A 357 3.38 -14.88 -26.03
C HIS A 357 2.23 -15.13 -27.03
N LEU A 358 1.84 -14.10 -27.81
CA LEU A 358 0.86 -14.22 -28.89
C LEU A 358 1.46 -14.72 -30.22
N LEU A 359 2.79 -14.79 -30.35
CA LEU A 359 3.40 -15.38 -31.54
C LEU A 359 3.02 -16.86 -31.65
N PRO A 360 2.51 -17.29 -32.81
CA PRO A 360 2.28 -18.70 -33.12
C PRO A 360 3.52 -19.54 -32.86
N PRO A 361 3.38 -20.74 -32.27
CA PRO A 361 4.50 -21.61 -31.94
C PRO A 361 5.43 -21.88 -33.14
N SER A 362 4.89 -22.07 -34.35
CA SER A 362 5.69 -22.34 -35.55
C SER A 362 6.56 -21.16 -36.00
N LYS A 363 6.18 -19.93 -35.62
CA LYS A 363 6.83 -18.67 -36.02
C LYS A 363 7.71 -18.07 -34.92
N ARG A 364 7.85 -18.73 -33.77
CA ARG A 364 8.79 -18.34 -32.72
C ARG A 364 10.20 -18.66 -33.20
N LYS A 365 11.06 -17.65 -33.32
CA LYS A 365 12.49 -17.86 -33.60
C LYS A 365 13.07 -18.73 -32.48
N VAL A 366 13.61 -19.88 -32.82
CA VAL A 366 14.42 -20.68 -31.90
C VAL A 366 15.66 -19.86 -31.58
N THR A 367 15.71 -19.26 -30.39
CA THR A 367 16.96 -18.82 -29.79
C THR A 367 17.77 -20.08 -29.49
N GLU A 368 18.84 -20.30 -30.25
CA GLU A 368 19.98 -21.13 -29.81
C GLU A 368 20.67 -20.50 -28.60
#